data_AF-A0A1G1E4F0-F1
#
_entry.id   AF-A0A1G1E4F0-F1
#
_cell.length_a   1.000
_cell.length_b   1.000
_cell.length_c   1.000
_cell.angle_alpha   90.00
_cell.angle_beta   90.00
_cell.angle_gamma   90.00
#
_symmetry.space_group_name_H-M   'P 1'
#
loop_
_entity.id
_entity.type
_entity.pdbx_description
1 polymer ?
#
loop_
_entity_poly.entity_id
_entity_poly.type
_entity_poly.pdbx_seq_one_letter_code
_entity_poly.pdbx_strand_id
1 'polypeptide(L)'
;MSRPTFNLQDQFLNHLRKERTPVTVHILNGTKITGIIRGFDNFSILLKGENQHFIYKHSVALIVPRKAIRDFDMKEHEERKMEEVVNV
;
A
#
# COMPACT_ATOMS: atom_id res chain seq x y z
N MET A 1 -10.48 25.70 6.54
CA MET A 1 -10.17 24.32 6.97
C MET A 1 -9.93 23.49 5.70
N SER A 2 -8.68 23.11 5.39
CA SER A 2 -8.40 22.25 4.22
C SER A 2 -8.87 20.83 4.51
N ARG A 3 -9.60 20.22 3.57
CA ARG A 3 -9.94 18.79 3.65
C ARG A 3 -8.62 18.00 3.79
N PRO A 4 -8.52 17.04 4.72
CA PRO A 4 -7.33 16.21 4.82
C PRO A 4 -7.11 15.53 3.46
N THR A 5 -5.98 15.80 2.83
CA THR A 5 -5.62 15.17 1.56
C THR A 5 -5.41 13.68 1.82
N PHE A 6 -6.25 12.87 1.22
CA PHE A 6 -6.18 11.42 1.34
C PHE A 6 -4.93 10.92 0.60
N ASN A 7 -3.80 10.75 1.29
CA ASN A 7 -2.62 10.12 0.70
C ASN A 7 -2.80 8.60 0.66
N LEU A 8 -3.32 8.10 -0.46
CA LEU A 8 -3.56 6.68 -0.72
C LEU A 8 -2.29 5.83 -0.49
N GLN A 9 -1.14 6.32 -0.96
CA GLN A 9 0.13 5.59 -0.86
C GLN A 9 0.55 5.40 0.61
N ASP A 10 0.57 6.48 1.39
CA ASP A 10 0.99 6.42 2.79
C ASP A 10 0.02 5.57 3.61
N GLN A 11 -1.29 5.70 3.37
CA GLN A 11 -2.28 4.87 4.05
C GLN A 11 -2.10 3.39 3.72
N PHE A 12 -1.90 3.05 2.44
CA PHE A 12 -1.72 1.67 2.01
C PHE A 12 -0.45 1.04 2.59
N LEU A 13 0.69 1.72 2.46
CA LEU A 13 1.97 1.23 2.99
C LEU A 13 1.96 1.15 4.52
N ASN A 14 1.32 2.12 5.20
CA ASN A 14 1.22 2.11 6.65
C ASN A 14 0.29 1.01 7.16
N HIS A 15 -0.82 0.74 6.47
CA HIS A 15 -1.69 -0.40 6.77
C HIS A 15 -0.89 -1.70 6.68
N LEU A 16 -0.21 -1.95 5.55
CA LEU A 16 0.62 -3.15 5.36
C LEU A 16 1.71 -3.30 6.43
N ARG A 17 2.35 -2.20 6.84
CA ARG A 17 3.39 -2.17 7.87
C ARG A 17 2.84 -2.50 9.26
N LYS A 18 1.71 -1.90 9.67
CA LYS A 18 1.05 -2.17 10.96
C LYS A 18 0.50 -3.59 11.02
N GLU A 19 -0.20 -3.97 9.95
CA GLU A 19 -0.51 -5.30 9.41
C GLU A 19 0.50 -6.40 9.70
N ARG A 20 1.77 -6.05 9.56
CA ARG A 20 2.83 -7.02 9.23
C ARG A 20 2.41 -7.95 8.09
N THR A 21 1.62 -7.44 7.15
CA THR A 21 1.04 -8.21 6.05
C THR A 21 2.17 -8.68 5.14
N PRO A 22 2.31 -10.00 4.89
CA PRO A 22 3.26 -10.48 3.90
C PRO A 22 2.89 -9.94 2.52
N VAL A 23 3.86 -9.36 1.82
CA VAL A 23 3.70 -8.78 0.48
C VAL A 23 4.70 -9.40 -0.50
N THR A 24 4.33 -9.36 -1.78
CA THR A 24 5.24 -9.54 -2.90
C THR A 24 5.44 -8.19 -3.59
N VAL A 25 6.69 -7.73 -3.65
CA VAL A 25 7.09 -6.53 -4.38
C VAL A 25 7.64 -6.95 -5.73
N HIS A 26 7.01 -6.47 -6.81
CA HIS A 26 7.45 -6.70 -8.18
C HIS A 26 8.30 -5.52 -8.63
N ILE A 27 9.53 -5.79 -9.03
CA ILE A 27 10.48 -4.80 -9.55
C ILE A 27 10.32 -4.71 -11.07
N LEU A 28 10.60 -3.53 -11.66
CA LEU A 28 10.47 -3.27 -13.10
C LEU A 28 11.26 -4.26 -13.97
N ASN A 29 12.38 -4.79 -13.47
CA ASN A 29 13.19 -5.79 -14.17
C ASN A 29 12.62 -7.22 -14.11
N GLY A 30 11.43 -7.42 -13.53
CA GLY A 30 10.77 -8.71 -13.39
C GLY A 30 11.10 -9.47 -12.09
N THR A 31 12.03 -8.97 -11.26
CA THR A 31 12.37 -9.60 -9.97
C THR A 31 11.19 -9.50 -9.00
N LYS A 32 10.95 -10.56 -8.23
CA LYS A 32 9.93 -10.59 -7.17
C LYS A 32 10.62 -10.74 -5.83
N ILE A 33 10.31 -9.84 -4.90
CA ILE A 33 10.88 -9.86 -3.54
C ILE A 33 9.72 -10.00 -2.57
N THR A 34 9.76 -11.04 -1.73
CA THR A 34 8.72 -11.30 -0.73
C THR A 34 9.18 -10.91 0.66
N GLY A 35 8.30 -10.33 1.46
CA GLY A 35 8.60 -10.00 2.85
C GLY A 35 7.53 -9.17 3.52
N ILE A 36 7.88 -8.53 4.62
CA ILE A 36 7.01 -7.62 5.36
C ILE A 36 7.63 -6.22 5.32
N ILE A 37 6.80 -5.20 5.10
CA ILE A 37 7.23 -3.80 5.14
C ILE A 37 7.54 -3.42 6.60
N ARG A 38 8.79 -3.03 6.88
CA ARG A 38 9.23 -2.57 8.20
C ARG A 38 9.19 -1.05 8.33
N GLY A 39 9.40 -0.35 7.23
CA GLY A 39 9.37 1.11 7.14
C GLY A 39 9.33 1.57 5.70
N PHE A 40 8.99 2.84 5.50
CA PHE A 40 9.04 3.51 4.21
C PHE A 40 9.20 5.01 4.45
N ASP A 41 9.75 5.69 3.46
CA ASP A 41 9.78 7.15 3.38
C ASP A 41 9.19 7.60 2.04
N ASN A 42 9.45 8.84 1.61
CA ASN A 42 8.94 9.37 0.35
C ASN A 42 9.44 8.59 -0.88
N PHE A 43 10.65 8.02 -0.85
CA PHE A 43 11.34 7.45 -2.01
C PHE A 43 11.72 5.97 -1.86
N SER A 44 11.62 5.41 -0.65
CA SER A 44 12.12 4.07 -0.34
C SER A 44 11.14 3.24 0.49
N ILE A 45 11.33 1.92 0.44
CA ILE A 45 10.62 0.91 1.23
C ILE A 45 11.66 -0.03 1.83
N LEU A 46 11.64 -0.19 3.14
CA LEU A 46 12.41 -1.21 3.85
C LEU A 46 11.56 -2.48 4.00
N LEU A 47 11.95 -3.53 3.28
CA LEU A 47 11.30 -4.83 3.29
C LEU A 47 12.16 -5.86 4.03
N LYS A 48 11.55 -6.69 4.89
CA LYS A 48 12.24 -7.80 5.58
C LYS A 48 11.60 -9.13 5.18
N GLY A 49 12.37 -9.95 4.46
CA GLY A 49 12.12 -11.38 4.25
C GLY A 49 13.24 -12.18 4.90
N GLU A 50 13.85 -13.10 4.15
CA GLU A 50 15.12 -13.75 4.55
C GLU A 50 16.19 -12.68 4.81
N ASN A 51 16.40 -11.80 3.82
CA ASN A 51 17.30 -10.66 3.91
C ASN A 51 16.54 -9.34 4.17
N GLN A 52 17.29 -8.30 4.54
CA GLN A 52 16.78 -6.92 4.52
C GLN A 52 16.99 -6.32 3.14
N HIS A 53 15.94 -5.73 2.59
CA HIS A 53 15.98 -5.04 1.30
C HIS A 53 15.57 -3.59 1.48
N PHE A 54 16.47 -2.67 1.14
CA PHE A 54 16.16 -1.25 1.02
C PHE A 54 15.87 -0.96 -0.45
N ILE A 55 14.60 -0.77 -0.78
CA ILE A 55 14.09 -0.73 -2.16
C ILE A 55 13.69 0.69 -2.51
N TYR A 56 14.23 1.24 -3.59
CA TYR A 56 13.76 2.53 -4.12
C TYR A 56 12.44 2.37 -4.87
N LYS A 57 11.47 3.25 -4.60
CA LYS A 57 10.13 3.24 -5.20
C LYS A 57 10.14 3.35 -6.73
N HIS A 58 11.12 4.05 -7.33
CA HIS A 58 11.23 4.15 -8.79
C HIS A 58 11.43 2.79 -9.48
N SER A 59 11.92 1.79 -8.76
CA SER A 59 12.15 0.44 -9.27
C SER A 59 10.96 -0.49 -9.07
N VAL A 60 9.95 -0.08 -8.28
CA VAL A 60 8.80 -0.90 -7.92
C VAL A 60 7.71 -0.74 -8.97
N ALA A 61 7.28 -1.84 -9.57
CA ALA A 61 6.16 -1.89 -10.49
C ALA A 61 4.83 -2.15 -9.75
N LEU A 62 4.83 -3.04 -8.75
CA LEU A 62 3.61 -3.44 -8.03
C LEU A 62 3.93 -3.95 -6.61
N ILE A 63 3.01 -3.75 -5.67
CA ILE A 63 3.02 -4.34 -4.34
C ILE A 63 1.74 -5.15 -4.14
N VAL A 64 1.87 -6.47 -3.98
CA VAL A 64 0.73 -7.38 -3.84
C VAL A 64 0.70 -7.93 -2.41
N PRO A 65 -0.33 -7.62 -1.60
CA PRO A 65 -0.51 -8.24 -0.31
C PRO A 65 -1.00 -9.68 -0.45
N ARG A 66 -0.49 -10.60 0.38
CA ARG A 66 -0.89 -12.01 0.37
C ARG A 66 -2.31 -12.24 0.92
N LYS A 67 -2.85 -11.25 1.64
CA LYS A 67 -4.23 -11.24 2.14
C LYS A 67 -4.88 -9.92 1.72
N ALA A 68 -6.13 -10.00 1.25
CA ALA A 68 -6.91 -8.82 0.88
C ALA A 68 -7.05 -7.86 2.05
N ILE A 69 -7.00 -6.56 1.75
CA ILE A 69 -7.10 -5.49 2.75
C ILE A 69 -8.54 -4.98 2.78
N ARG A 70 -9.33 -5.51 3.71
CA ARG A 70 -10.77 -5.18 3.84
C ARG A 70 -11.04 -3.68 4.02
N ASP A 71 -10.13 -2.96 4.67
CA ASP A 71 -10.28 -1.52 4.94
C ASP A 71 -10.23 -0.66 3.68
N PHE A 72 -9.57 -1.13 2.62
CA PHE A 72 -9.55 -0.44 1.32
C PHE A 72 -10.75 -0.82 0.46
N ASP A 73 -11.30 -2.02 0.63
CA ASP A 73 -12.52 -2.45 -0.08
C ASP A 73 -13.78 -1.70 0.42
N MET A 74 -13.82 -1.35 1.71
CA MET A 74 -14.99 -0.70 2.34
C MET A 74 -15.09 0.80 2.03
N LYS A 75 -13.96 1.52 1.97
CA LYS A 75 -13.96 2.97 1.69
C LYS A 75 -14.46 3.30 0.29
N GLU A 76 -14.11 2.50 -0.73
CA GLU A 76 -14.69 2.67 -2.07
C GLU A 76 -16.21 2.51 -2.07
N HIS A 77 -16.76 1.62 -1.22
CA HIS A 77 -18.18 1.34 -1.17
C HIS A 77 -18.97 2.43 -0.43
N GLU A 78 -18.39 3.03 0.61
CA GLU A 78 -18.95 4.15 1.34
C GLU A 78 -18.90 5.45 0.52
N GLU A 79 -17.80 5.70 -0.20
CA GLU A 79 -17.66 6.85 -1.09
C GLU A 79 -18.65 6.78 -2.26
N ARG A 80 -18.79 5.61 -2.93
CA ARG A 80 -19.79 5.41 -4.00
C ARG A 80 -21.23 5.60 -3.49
N LYS A 81 -21.56 5.07 -2.31
CA LYS A 81 -22.89 5.28 -1.71
C LYS A 81 -23.16 6.73 -1.37
N MET A 82 -22.16 7.47 -0.90
CA MET A 82 -22.32 8.88 -0.58
C MET A 82 -22.45 9.74 -1.84
N GLU A 83 -21.74 9.41 -2.93
CA GLU A 83 -21.90 10.06 -4.23
C GLU A 83 -23.29 9.79 -4.86
N GLU A 84 -23.84 8.59 -4.70
CA GLU A 84 -25.20 8.27 -5.14
C GLU A 84 -26.27 9.05 -4.36
N VAL A 85 -26.09 9.24 -3.04
CA VAL A 85 -27.03 10.00 -2.20
C VAL A 85 -26.98 11.50 -2.45
N VAL A 86 -25.82 12.05 -2.86
CA VAL A 86 -25.65 13.49 -3.13
C VAL A 86 -26.14 13.89 -4.52
N ASN A 87 -26.23 12.94 -5.46
CA ASN A 87 -26.71 13.16 -6.84
C ASN A 87 -28.22 12.90 -7.03
N VAL A 88 -28.98 12.76 -5.94
CA VAL A 88 -30.45 12.69 -5.91
C VAL A 88 -31.00 13.90 -5.17
#